data_AF-A0A1H6F428-F1
#
_entry.id   AF-A0A1H6F428-F1
#
_cell.length_a   1.000
_cell.length_b   1.000
_cell.length_c   1.000
_cell.angle_alpha   90.00
_cell.angle_beta   90.00
_cell.angle_gamma   90.00
#
_symmetry.space_group_name_H-M   'P 1'
#
loop_
_entity.id
_entity.type
_entity.pdbx_description
1 polymer ?
#
loop_
_entity_poly.entity_id
_entity_poly.type
_entity_poly.pdbx_seq_one_letter_code
_entity_poly.pdbx_strand_id
1 'polypeptide(L)' 'MAEGRTFKRCSCRDDDGKALGQQCPKLRRPGGGWSYRHGIWNYQIELPPTPDGKRRGPLRRGG' A
#
# COMPACT_ATOMS: atom_id res chain seq x y z
N MET A 1 -15.18 -13.53 5.42
CA MET A 1 -13.70 -13.61 5.40
C MET A 1 -13.18 -12.19 5.38
N ALA A 2 -12.11 -11.84 6.10
CA ALA A 2 -11.60 -10.46 6.10
C ALA A 2 -11.01 -10.10 4.73
N GLU A 3 -11.50 -9.04 4.11
CA GLU A 3 -10.97 -8.54 2.83
C GLU A 3 -9.62 -7.88 3.06
N GLY A 4 -8.60 -8.44 2.42
CA GLY A 4 -7.23 -7.95 2.46
C GLY A 4 -6.76 -7.55 1.06
N ARG A 5 -6.03 -6.44 0.96
CA ARG A 5 -5.35 -6.04 -0.27
C ARG A 5 -3.86 -5.86 -0.04
N THR A 6 -3.07 -6.34 -0.97
CA THR A 6 -1.61 -6.16 -0.98
C THR A 6 -1.24 -5.16 -2.06
N PHE A 7 -0.38 -4.19 -1.73
CA PHE A 7 0.07 -3.15 -2.64
C PHE A 7 1.51 -2.75 -2.33
N LYS A 8 2.21 -2.18 -3.31
CA LYS A 8 3.59 -1.72 -3.14
C LYS A 8 3.64 -0.20 -3.04
N ARG A 9 4.37 0.35 -2.07
CA ARG A 9 4.63 1.80 -1.96
C ARG A 9 6.12 2.05 -1.90
N CYS A 10 6.56 3.16 -2.50
CA CYS A 10 7.91 3.68 -2.31
C CYS A 10 7.89 4.98 -1.50
N SER A 11 9.07 5.38 -1.02
CA SER A 11 9.34 6.68 -0.39
C SER A 11 9.84 7.75 -1.37
N CYS A 12 9.92 7.47 -2.67
CA CYS A 12 10.28 8.50 -3.66
C CYS A 12 9.35 9.70 -3.56
N ARG A 13 9.92 10.89 -3.73
CA ARG A 13 9.20 12.16 -3.72
C ARG A 13 9.17 12.75 -5.13
N ASP A 14 8.11 13.49 -5.40
CA ASP A 14 7.99 14.35 -6.56
C ASP A 14 8.81 15.64 -6.36
N ASP A 15 8.81 16.52 -7.36
CA ASP A 15 9.53 17.81 -7.32
C ASP A 15 9.00 18.72 -6.20
N ASP A 16 7.69 18.65 -5.94
CA ASP A 16 6.99 19.32 -4.82
C ASP A 16 7.31 18.70 -3.43
N GLY A 17 8.14 17.65 -3.37
CA GLY A 17 8.50 16.98 -2.12
C GLY A 17 7.46 15.97 -1.60
N LYS A 18 6.34 15.79 -2.31
CA LYS A 18 5.30 14.82 -1.95
C LYS A 18 5.70 13.39 -2.28
N ALA A 19 5.46 12.45 -1.36
CA ALA A 19 5.74 11.04 -1.61
C ALA A 19 4.83 10.46 -2.71
N LEU A 20 5.43 9.94 -3.78
CA LEU A 20 4.76 9.32 -4.94
C LEU A 20 3.98 8.05 -4.55
N GLY A 21 4.43 7.34 -3.52
CA GLY A 21 3.72 6.17 -3.00
C GLY A 21 3.54 5.09 -4.07
N GLN A 22 2.29 4.79 -4.45
CA GLN A 22 1.96 3.78 -5.47
C GLN A 22 2.09 4.29 -6.91
N GLN A 23 2.10 5.61 -7.11
CA GLN A 23 2.16 6.23 -8.44
C GLN A 23 3.60 6.30 -8.99
N CYS A 24 4.58 5.86 -8.20
CA CYS A 24 5.96 5.93 -8.63
C CYS A 24 6.21 5.02 -9.85
N PRO A 25 6.71 5.57 -10.96
CA PRO A 25 6.96 4.78 -12.17
C PRO A 25 8.01 3.68 -11.93
N LYS A 26 8.95 3.89 -11.00
CA LYS A 26 9.99 2.92 -10.63
C LYS A 26 9.45 1.68 -9.91
N LEU A 27 8.21 1.71 -9.43
CA LEU A 27 7.57 0.54 -8.81
C LEU A 27 7.15 -0.51 -9.84
N ARG A 28 6.94 -0.11 -11.09
CA ARG A 28 6.55 -1.01 -12.18
C ARG A 28 7.74 -1.23 -13.10
N ARG A 29 7.91 -2.46 -13.58
CA ARG A 29 8.89 -2.79 -14.61
C ARG A 29 8.29 -2.55 -15.99
N PRO A 30 9.13 -2.40 -17.03
CA PRO A 30 8.67 -2.60 -18.41
C PRO A 30 7.95 -3.95 -18.49
N GLY A 31 6.69 -3.95 -18.90
CA GLY A 31 5.80 -5.14 -18.86
C GLY A 31 4.81 -5.20 -17.70
N GLY A 32 4.69 -4.16 -16.87
CA GLY A 32 3.59 -3.99 -15.90
C GLY A 32 3.74 -4.76 -14.58
N GLY A 33 4.71 -5.66 -14.48
CA GLY A 33 5.05 -6.37 -13.23
C GLY A 33 5.64 -5.44 -12.16
N TRP A 34 5.56 -5.84 -10.89
CA TRP A 34 6.17 -5.10 -9.79
C TRP A 34 7.71 -5.23 -9.79
N SER A 35 8.40 -4.10 -9.62
CA SER A 35 9.85 -4.05 -9.44
C SER A 35 10.23 -4.69 -8.11
N TYR A 36 11.11 -5.67 -8.09
CA TYR A 36 11.63 -6.28 -6.85
C TYR A 36 12.61 -5.35 -6.12
N ARG A 37 13.37 -4.55 -6.88
CA ARG A 37 14.42 -3.65 -6.37
C ARG A 37 13.89 -2.32 -5.82
N HIS A 38 12.61 -2.02 -6.02
CA HIS A 38 12.07 -0.71 -5.71
C HIS A 38 10.75 -0.79 -4.95
N GLY A 39 10.66 -0.02 -3.86
CA GLY A 39 9.51 0.03 -2.94
C GLY A 39 9.44 -1.15 -1.98
N ILE A 40 8.50 -1.04 -1.05
CA ILE A 40 8.23 -2.00 0.02
C ILE A 40 6.82 -2.54 -0.12
N TRP A 41 6.63 -3.83 0.15
CA TRP A 41 5.32 -4.43 0.13
C TRP A 41 4.52 -4.01 1.36
N ASN A 42 3.25 -3.71 1.13
CA ASN A 42 2.32 -3.33 2.17
C ASN A 42 1.06 -4.16 2.01
N TYR A 43 0.44 -4.50 3.12
CA TYR A 43 -0.88 -5.09 3.10
C TYR A 43 -1.82 -4.27 3.98
N GLN A 44 -3.08 -4.27 3.57
CA GLN A 44 -4.18 -3.69 4.31
C GLN A 44 -5.21 -4.78 4.53
N ILE A 45 -5.62 -5.00 5.78
CA ILE A 45 -6.72 -5.88 6.13
C ILE A 45 -7.87 -5.07 6.73
N GLU A 46 -9.09 -5.37 6.31
CA GLU A 46 -10.28 -4.85 6.98
C GLU A 46 -10.49 -5.58 8.29
N LEU A 47 -10.65 -4.81 9.36
CA LEU A 47 -10.93 -5.35 10.68
C LEU A 47 -12.45 -5.48 10.88
N PRO A 48 -12.90 -6.52 11.59
CA PRO A 48 -14.32 -6.64 11.93
C PRO A 48 -14.77 -5.41 12.75
N PRO A 49 -16.06 -5.04 12.65
CA PRO A 49 -16.61 -3.92 13.40
C PRO A 49 -16.41 -4.12 14.93
N THR A 50 -16.47 -3.03 15.67
CA THR A 50 -16.51 -3.10 17.14
C THR A 50 -17.83 -3.75 17.61
N PRO A 51 -17.91 -4.20 18.88
CA PRO A 51 -19.18 -4.65 19.46
C PRO A 51 -20.31 -3.61 19.31
N ASP A 52 -19.98 -2.32 19.41
CA ASP A 52 -20.88 -1.18 19.11
C ASP A 52 -21.20 -0.96 17.61
N GLY A 53 -20.81 -1.86 16.72
CA GLY A 53 -21.09 -1.76 15.27
C GLY A 53 -20.26 -0.71 14.52
N LYS A 54 -19.35 0.02 15.17
CA LYS A 54 -18.49 1.01 14.50
C LYS A 54 -17.44 0.30 13.64
N ARG A 55 -17.28 0.76 12.40
CA ARG A 55 -16.21 0.29 11.52
C ARG A 55 -14.86 0.70 12.11
N ARG A 56 -13.94 -0.27 12.25
CA ARG A 56 -12.55 0.03 12.60
C ARG A 56 -11.78 0.42 11.35
N GLY A 57 -10.84 1.36 11.50
CA GLY A 57 -9.89 1.67 10.44
C GLY A 57 -9.12 0.39 10.04
N PRO A 58 -8.82 0.20 8.75
CA PRO A 58 -8.16 -1.01 8.30
C PRO A 58 -6.72 -1.05 8.80
N LEU A 59 -6.26 -2.23 9.23
CA LEU A 59 -4.89 -2.41 9.68
C LEU A 59 -3.96 -2.40 8.46
N ARG A 60 -2.98 -1.51 8.49
CA ARG A 60 -1.98 -1.34 7.43
C ARG A 60 -0.60 -1.65 7.99
N ARG A 61 0.15 -2.53 7.32
CA ARG A 61 1.54 -2.83 7.66
C ARG A 61 2.39 -2.84 6.39
N GLY A 62 3.62 -2.32 6.51
CA GLY A 62 4.66 -2.42 5.49
C GLY A 62 5.89 -3.10 6.07
N GLY A 63 6.60 -3.87 5.22
CA GLY A 63 7.81 -4.62 5.57
C GLY A 63 8.52 -5.11 4.32
#